data_AF-A0A8T4HVP0-F1
#
_entry.id   AF-A0A8T4HVP0-F1
#
_cell.length_a   1.000
_cell.length_b   1.000
_cell.length_c   1.000
_cell.angle_alpha   90.00
_cell.angle_beta   90.00
_cell.angle_gamma   90.00
#
_symmetry.space_group_name_H-M   'P 1'
#
loop_
_entity.id
_entity.type
_entity.pdbx_description
1 polymer ?
#
loop_
_entity_poly.entity_id
_entity_poly.type
_entity_poly.pdbx_seq_one_letter_code
_entity_poly.pdbx_strand_id
1 'polypeptide(L)'
;MSAVLALGVGGAVAPAAAAASPATATTTAPSVAANADYASKDLKNGRTQRGKASPAGKAGDARPPARSSLRCWNPYLSGRVFAVSCSGRAFRVFVDCSNRVRYITPVLSGSKRVTMVCPAGTRALRGGAFGR
;
A
#
# COMPACT_ATOMS: atom_id res chain seq x y z
N MET A 1 -57.87 -52.62 -6.98
CA MET A 1 -58.29 -51.24 -6.63
C MET A 1 -57.06 -50.44 -6.27
N SER A 2 -56.85 -49.33 -6.97
CA SER A 2 -55.73 -48.40 -6.81
C SER A 2 -55.78 -47.63 -5.49
N ALA A 3 -54.62 -47.25 -4.95
CA ALA A 3 -54.46 -45.97 -4.24
C ALA A 3 -52.98 -45.56 -4.23
N VAL A 4 -52.73 -44.37 -4.79
CA VAL A 4 -51.47 -43.63 -4.85
C VAL A 4 -51.32 -42.85 -3.54
N LEU A 5 -50.12 -42.79 -2.95
CA LEU A 5 -49.79 -41.76 -1.95
C LEU A 5 -48.54 -40.99 -2.38
N ALA A 6 -48.79 -39.74 -2.75
CA ALA A 6 -47.82 -38.72 -3.08
C ALA A 6 -47.08 -38.24 -1.80
N LEU A 7 -45.75 -38.19 -1.85
CA LEU A 7 -44.91 -37.61 -0.81
C LEU A 7 -44.76 -36.11 -1.07
N GLY A 8 -45.57 -35.30 -0.41
CA GLY A 8 -45.40 -33.85 -0.32
C GLY A 8 -44.34 -33.49 0.70
N VAL A 9 -43.25 -32.86 0.27
CA VAL A 9 -42.24 -32.27 1.17
C VAL A 9 -42.66 -30.83 1.48
N GLY A 10 -43.45 -30.67 2.54
CA GLY A 10 -43.78 -29.37 3.14
C GLY A 10 -42.83 -29.09 4.30
N GLY A 11 -41.65 -28.55 4.01
CA GLY A 11 -40.68 -28.14 5.02
C GLY A 11 -41.04 -26.78 5.62
N ALA A 12 -41.34 -26.76 6.92
CA ALA A 12 -41.50 -25.56 7.73
C ALA A 12 -40.23 -24.71 7.75
N VAL A 13 -40.38 -23.38 7.62
CA VAL A 13 -39.32 -22.42 7.93
C VAL A 13 -39.81 -21.43 9.00
N ALA A 14 -39.10 -21.44 10.12
CA ALA A 14 -39.28 -20.58 11.28
C ALA A 14 -39.01 -19.09 10.94
N PRO A 15 -39.57 -18.13 11.68
CA PRO A 15 -39.33 -16.71 11.44
C PRO A 15 -37.92 -16.34 11.92
N ALA A 16 -37.02 -16.08 10.98
CA ALA A 16 -35.70 -15.53 11.28
C ALA A 16 -35.82 -14.02 11.55
N ALA A 17 -35.66 -13.63 12.80
CA ALA A 17 -35.40 -12.25 13.20
C ALA A 17 -34.06 -11.80 12.59
N ALA A 18 -34.12 -11.10 11.46
CA ALA A 18 -32.95 -10.46 10.86
C ALA A 18 -32.67 -9.15 11.62
N ALA A 19 -31.76 -9.24 12.59
CA ALA A 19 -31.09 -8.09 13.17
C ALA A 19 -30.40 -7.27 12.06
N ALA A 20 -30.48 -5.96 12.21
CA ALA A 20 -29.94 -4.97 11.29
C ALA A 20 -28.48 -5.26 10.87
N SER A 21 -28.19 -5.09 9.59
CA SER A 21 -26.87 -4.63 9.15
C SER A 21 -27.02 -3.70 7.94
N PRO A 22 -26.44 -2.50 8.01
CA PRO A 22 -26.74 -1.41 7.10
C PRO A 22 -25.95 -1.52 5.79
N ALA A 23 -26.55 -0.92 4.77
CA ALA A 23 -25.91 -0.39 3.56
C ALA A 23 -24.98 -1.35 2.83
N THR A 24 -25.51 -1.91 1.74
CA THR A 24 -24.75 -2.27 0.54
C THR A 24 -24.04 -1.01 0.04
N ALA A 25 -22.89 -0.69 0.65
CA ALA A 25 -21.92 0.20 0.07
C ALA A 25 -21.49 -0.46 -1.23
N THR A 26 -22.02 0.07 -2.33
CA THR A 26 -21.51 -0.14 -3.67
C THR A 26 -20.00 -0.11 -3.57
N THR A 27 -19.35 -1.25 -3.75
CA THR A 27 -17.90 -1.35 -3.87
C THR A 27 -17.53 -0.65 -5.17
N THR A 28 -17.52 0.68 -5.13
CA THR A 28 -16.75 1.49 -6.05
C THR A 28 -15.32 1.06 -5.78
N ALA A 29 -14.82 0.12 -6.58
CA ALA A 29 -13.39 -0.04 -6.75
C ALA A 29 -12.84 1.38 -6.92
N PRO A 30 -11.88 1.83 -6.08
CA PRO A 30 -11.26 3.12 -6.34
C PRO A 30 -10.45 2.95 -7.63
N SER A 31 -11.11 3.21 -8.76
CA SER A 31 -10.52 3.48 -10.06
C SER A 31 -9.78 4.80 -9.95
N VAL A 32 -8.64 4.77 -9.27
CA VAL A 32 -7.70 5.88 -9.19
C VAL A 32 -6.34 5.26 -9.35
N ALA A 33 -5.53 5.83 -10.25
CA ALA A 33 -4.08 5.68 -10.22
C ALA A 33 -3.57 6.07 -8.81
N ALA A 34 -3.62 5.14 -7.87
CA ALA A 34 -3.46 5.43 -6.46
C ALA A 34 -1.97 5.64 -6.19
N ASN A 35 -1.53 6.90 -6.24
CA ASN A 35 -0.19 7.28 -5.82
C ASN A 35 -0.01 6.94 -4.33
N ALA A 36 1.19 6.52 -3.95
CA ALA A 36 1.53 6.41 -2.54
C ALA A 36 1.82 7.81 -1.97
N ASP A 37 1.51 8.03 -0.70
CA ASP A 37 1.91 9.25 -0.02
C ASP A 37 3.37 9.17 0.38
N TYR A 38 4.10 10.28 0.29
CA TYR A 38 5.41 10.37 0.93
C TYR A 38 5.60 11.69 1.69
N ALA A 39 6.42 11.61 2.72
CA ALA A 39 6.94 12.74 3.48
C ALA A 39 8.45 12.61 3.58
N SER A 40 9.20 13.62 3.15
CA SER A 40 10.64 13.73 3.32
C SER A 40 10.95 14.80 4.37
N LYS A 41 11.39 14.37 5.55
CA LYS A 41 11.88 15.25 6.61
C LYS A 41 13.38 15.44 6.43
N ASP A 42 13.81 16.67 6.24
CA ASP A 42 15.23 17.01 6.23
C ASP A 42 15.82 16.86 7.64
N LEU A 43 16.94 16.15 7.73
CA LEU A 43 17.57 15.85 9.02
C LEU A 43 18.43 17.00 9.55
N LYS A 44 18.78 17.98 8.71
CA LYS A 44 19.63 19.11 9.10
C LYS A 44 18.80 20.27 9.64
N ASN A 45 17.69 20.61 8.98
CA ASN A 45 16.85 21.74 9.37
C ASN A 45 15.45 21.33 9.86
N GLY A 46 15.12 20.04 9.88
CA GLY A 46 13.83 19.52 10.35
C GLY A 46 12.66 19.76 9.40
N ARG A 47 12.86 20.44 8.26
CA ARG A 47 11.79 20.80 7.32
C ARG A 47 11.21 19.56 6.68
N THR A 48 9.89 19.41 6.74
CA THR A 48 9.18 18.28 6.15
C THR A 48 8.52 18.70 4.85
N GLN A 49 8.83 18.01 3.75
CA GLN A 49 8.16 18.14 2.47
C GLN A 49 7.25 16.92 2.26
N ARG A 50 6.01 17.16 1.85
CA ARG A 50 5.06 16.08 1.53
C ARG A 50 4.80 16.08 0.03
N GLY A 51 4.48 14.92 -0.51
CA GLY A 51 4.12 14.77 -1.91
C GLY A 51 3.55 13.40 -2.21
N LYS A 52 3.37 13.13 -3.50
CA LYS A 52 2.90 11.85 -4.01
C LYS A 52 4.05 11.10 -4.68
N ALA A 53 4.19 9.82 -4.35
CA ALA A 53 5.10 8.89 -4.98
C ALA A 53 4.36 8.18 -6.11
N SER A 54 4.93 8.22 -7.31
CA SER A 54 4.32 7.71 -8.51
C SER A 54 4.58 6.21 -8.67
N PRO A 55 3.63 5.46 -9.25
CA PRO A 55 3.88 4.07 -9.63
C PRO A 55 4.96 4.03 -10.72
N ALA A 56 5.95 3.16 -10.56
CA ALA A 56 7.10 3.10 -11.45
C ALA A 56 7.45 1.67 -11.90
N GLY A 57 6.51 0.73 -11.75
CA GLY A 57 6.69 -0.66 -12.15
C GLY A 57 5.98 -1.63 -11.22
N LYS A 58 6.33 -2.91 -11.37
CA LYS A 58 5.82 -4.00 -10.54
C LYS A 58 6.69 -4.13 -9.29
N ALA A 59 6.05 -4.54 -8.20
CA ALA A 59 6.75 -4.91 -6.99
C ALA A 59 7.75 -6.05 -7.30
N GLY A 60 8.99 -5.92 -6.85
CA GLY A 60 10.03 -6.93 -7.09
C GLY A 60 10.88 -6.71 -8.34
N ASP A 61 10.61 -5.69 -9.17
CA ASP A 61 11.48 -5.35 -10.28
C ASP A 61 12.93 -5.13 -9.83
N ALA A 62 13.89 -5.46 -10.71
CA ALA A 62 15.31 -5.33 -10.46
C ALA A 62 15.64 -3.90 -10.02
N ARG A 63 16.30 -3.77 -8.86
CA ARG A 63 16.68 -2.49 -8.30
C ARG A 63 17.91 -1.98 -9.05
N PRO A 64 17.93 -0.73 -9.54
CA PRO A 64 19.18 -0.12 -9.96
C PRO A 64 20.17 -0.19 -8.79
N PRO A 65 21.46 -0.49 -9.03
CA PRO A 65 22.44 -0.57 -7.97
C PRO A 65 22.51 0.77 -7.22
N ALA A 66 22.46 0.72 -5.89
CA ALA A 66 22.70 1.91 -5.09
C ALA A 66 24.15 2.37 -5.33
N ARG A 67 24.34 3.61 -5.80
CA ARG A 67 25.69 4.18 -5.89
C ARG A 67 26.35 4.19 -4.51
N SER A 68 27.67 4.04 -4.49
CA SER A 68 28.51 4.07 -3.28
C SER A 68 28.35 5.34 -2.41
N SER A 69 27.85 6.43 -2.98
CA SER A 69 27.59 7.69 -2.28
C SER A 69 26.26 7.75 -1.53
N LEU A 70 25.37 6.76 -1.71
CA LEU A 70 24.09 6.69 -1.00
C LEU A 70 24.26 5.85 0.27
N ARG A 71 24.09 6.49 1.42
CA ARG A 71 24.04 5.80 2.71
C ARG A 71 22.63 5.86 3.26
N CYS A 72 22.03 4.71 3.51
CA CYS A 72 20.72 4.61 4.15
C CYS A 72 20.82 3.82 5.45
N TRP A 73 20.08 4.25 6.47
CA TRP A 73 20.07 3.66 7.79
C TRP A 73 18.69 3.80 8.43
N ASN A 74 18.50 3.08 9.52
CA ASN A 74 17.26 3.06 10.30
C ASN A 74 15.99 2.85 9.44
N PRO A 75 15.93 1.75 8.66
CA PRO A 75 14.71 1.38 7.96
C PRO A 75 13.65 0.99 8.98
N TYR A 76 12.44 1.49 8.75
CA TYR A 76 11.25 1.18 9.52
C TYR A 76 10.19 0.70 8.55
N LEU A 77 9.60 -0.45 8.82
CA LEU A 77 8.52 -0.99 8.01
C LEU A 77 7.45 -1.50 8.97
N SER A 78 6.25 -0.94 8.88
CA SER A 78 5.13 -1.32 9.73
C SER A 78 3.81 -1.05 9.03
N GLY A 79 3.00 -2.11 8.90
CA GLY A 79 1.68 -2.06 8.27
C GLY A 79 1.73 -1.49 6.85
N ARG A 80 1.31 -0.23 6.70
CA ARG A 80 1.24 0.49 5.41
C ARG A 80 2.40 1.46 5.21
N VAL A 81 3.25 1.62 6.22
CA VAL A 81 4.26 2.68 6.29
C VAL A 81 5.64 2.07 6.13
N PHE A 82 6.43 2.64 5.23
CA PHE A 82 7.86 2.40 5.11
C PHE A 82 8.60 3.71 5.32
N ALA A 83 9.50 3.78 6.29
CA ALA A 83 10.38 4.91 6.45
C ALA A 83 11.84 4.50 6.39
N VAL A 84 12.69 5.37 5.85
CA VAL A 84 14.13 5.15 5.82
C VAL A 84 14.84 6.50 5.88
N SER A 85 15.97 6.53 6.59
CA SER A 85 16.84 7.71 6.61
C SER A 85 17.94 7.50 5.58
N CYS A 86 18.11 8.44 4.66
CA CYS A 86 19.13 8.34 3.62
C CYS A 86 19.89 9.66 3.49
N SER A 87 21.18 9.55 3.17
CA SER A 87 22.05 10.66 2.83
C SER A 87 22.72 10.38 1.48
N GLY A 88 22.55 11.29 0.53
CA GLY A 88 23.15 11.20 -0.79
C GLY A 88 22.93 12.46 -1.62
N ARG A 89 23.67 12.62 -2.71
CA ARG A 89 23.55 13.80 -3.60
C ARG A 89 22.30 13.74 -4.48
N ALA A 90 21.95 12.56 -4.98
CA ALA A 90 20.74 12.31 -5.77
C ALA A 90 20.27 10.88 -5.54
N PHE A 91 19.13 10.71 -4.88
CA PHE A 91 18.58 9.40 -4.57
C PHE A 91 17.06 9.38 -4.70
N ARG A 92 16.52 8.18 -4.89
CA ARG A 92 15.10 7.91 -4.86
C ARG A 92 14.84 6.82 -3.85
N VAL A 93 13.72 6.92 -3.16
CA VAL A 93 13.24 5.87 -2.27
C VAL A 93 12.09 5.17 -3.00
N PHE A 94 11.87 3.91 -2.70
CA PHE A 94 10.72 3.17 -3.21
C PHE A 94 10.11 2.30 -2.12
N VAL A 95 8.83 1.99 -2.32
CA VAL A 95 8.08 1.01 -1.53
C VAL A 95 7.33 0.07 -2.47
N ASP A 96 7.48 -1.22 -2.20
CA ASP A 96 6.74 -2.30 -2.82
C ASP A 96 5.52 -2.57 -1.94
N CYS A 97 4.33 -2.32 -2.47
CA CYS A 97 3.07 -2.51 -1.74
C CYS A 97 2.40 -3.84 -2.12
N SER A 98 1.48 -4.31 -1.27
CA SER A 98 0.78 -5.60 -1.43
C SER A 98 -0.11 -5.69 -2.67
N ASN A 99 -0.38 -4.58 -3.34
CA ASN A 99 -1.05 -4.52 -4.65
C ASN A 99 -0.13 -4.87 -5.83
N ARG A 100 1.08 -5.40 -5.58
CA ARG A 100 2.09 -5.73 -6.59
C ARG A 100 2.59 -4.51 -7.40
N VAL A 101 2.42 -3.30 -6.86
CA VAL A 101 2.90 -2.05 -7.47
C VAL A 101 4.09 -1.52 -6.67
N ARG A 102 5.11 -1.04 -7.39
CA ARG A 102 6.22 -0.28 -6.81
C ARG A 102 5.96 1.21 -6.96
N TYR A 103 6.02 1.93 -5.85
CA TYR A 103 5.95 3.38 -5.81
C TYR A 103 7.32 3.98 -5.56
N ILE A 104 7.67 5.04 -6.28
CA ILE A 104 8.98 5.69 -6.19
C ILE A 104 8.80 7.19 -5.96
N THR A 105 9.63 7.77 -5.07
CA THR A 105 9.64 9.21 -4.87
C THR A 105 10.27 9.96 -6.05
N PRO A 106 10.01 11.28 -6.17
CA PRO A 106 10.88 12.15 -6.94
C PRO A 106 12.33 12.07 -6.45
N VAL A 107 13.26 12.64 -7.24
CA VAL A 107 14.66 12.73 -6.84
C VAL A 107 14.79 13.59 -5.60
N LEU A 108 15.43 13.06 -4.57
CA LEU A 108 15.75 13.73 -3.32
C LEU A 108 17.28 13.88 -3.21
N SER A 109 17.71 14.86 -2.42
CA SER A 109 19.12 15.17 -2.18
C SER A 109 19.36 15.55 -0.72
N GLY A 110 20.60 15.40 -0.26
CA GLY A 110 20.99 15.67 1.13
C GLY A 110 20.61 14.55 2.09
N SER A 111 20.55 14.86 3.38
CA SER A 111 20.18 13.92 4.44
C SER A 111 18.71 14.05 4.80
N LYS A 112 17.89 13.07 4.40
CA LYS A 112 16.44 13.10 4.62
C LYS A 112 15.93 11.79 5.21
N ARG A 113 14.97 11.88 6.12
CA ARG A 113 14.12 10.77 6.53
C ARG A 113 12.87 10.76 5.68
N VAL A 114 12.78 9.77 4.81
CA VAL A 114 11.68 9.59 3.88
C VAL A 114 10.72 8.57 4.46
N THR A 115 9.46 8.95 4.60
CA THR A 115 8.35 8.10 5.03
C THR A 115 7.41 7.97 3.85
N MET A 116 7.15 6.76 3.40
CA MET A 116 6.16 6.42 2.40
C MET A 116 5.00 5.68 3.04
N VAL A 117 3.81 5.91 2.50
CA VAL A 117 2.59 5.24 2.92
C VAL A 117 1.93 4.64 1.68
N CYS A 118 1.83 3.31 1.68
CA CYS A 118 1.11 2.57 0.65
C CYS A 118 -0.38 3.01 0.62
N PRO A 119 -1.03 3.01 -0.54
CA PRO A 119 -2.42 3.44 -0.70
C PRO A 119 -3.41 2.62 0.16
N ALA A 120 -4.63 3.13 0.32
CA ALA A 120 -5.66 2.52 1.17
C ALA A 120 -5.92 1.05 0.79
N GLY A 121 -6.09 0.19 1.79
CA GLY A 121 -6.27 -1.25 1.59
C GLY A 121 -5.00 -2.04 1.26
N THR A 122 -3.84 -1.38 1.12
CA THR A 122 -2.56 -2.05 0.79
C THR A 122 -1.54 -1.90 1.90
N ARG A 123 -0.61 -2.86 2.00
CA ARG A 123 0.45 -2.92 3.02
C ARG A 123 1.81 -2.76 2.38
N ALA A 124 2.76 -2.18 3.11
CA ALA A 124 4.15 -2.12 2.68
C ALA A 124 4.80 -3.49 2.89
N LEU A 125 5.22 -4.14 1.79
CA LEU A 125 5.89 -5.44 1.85
C LEU A 125 7.41 -5.26 1.94
N ARG A 126 7.93 -4.33 1.16
CA ARG A 126 9.36 -4.05 1.08
C ARG A 126 9.58 -2.60 0.76
N GLY A 127 10.74 -2.09 1.15
CA GLY A 127 11.18 -0.78 0.70
C GLY A 127 12.68 -0.77 0.47
N GLY A 128 13.15 0.36 -0.01
CA GLY A 128 14.57 0.62 -0.18
C GLY A 128 14.80 1.98 -0.81
N ALA A 129 16.07 2.26 -1.07
CA ALA A 129 16.47 3.45 -1.80
C ALA A 129 17.58 3.08 -2.78
N PHE A 130 17.69 3.87 -3.85
CA PHE A 130 18.75 3.74 -4.84
C PHE A 130 19.22 5.13 -5.27
N GLY A 131 20.51 5.22 -5.57
CA GLY A 131 21.14 6.44 -6.08
C GLY A 131 21.00 6.53 -7.59
N ARG A 132 21.09 7.74 -8.14
CA ARG A 132 21.22 7.97 -9.59
C ARG A 132 22.66 8.34 -9.94
#